data_AF-A0A261RF87-F1
#
_entry.id   AF-A0A261RF87-F1
#
_cell.length_a   1.000
_cell.length_b   1.000
_cell.length_c   1.000
_cell.angle_alpha   90.00
_cell.angle_beta   90.00
_cell.angle_gamma   90.00
#
_symmetry.space_group_name_H-M   'P 1'
#
loop_
_entity.id
_entity.type
_entity.pdbx_description
1 polymer ?
#
loop_
_entity_poly.entity_id
_entity_poly.type
_entity_poly.pdbx_seq_one_letter_code
_entity_poly.pdbx_strand_id
1 'polypeptide(L)'
;MTQQKRIGPTFGFELEAAGLLGLPFLWMSDGTITFVGDLSAAQRDAVVAVYASHDPAKVFVPQEVTRYQGEVVMRRRGWWDDADALFALLPDDDERKIAWLRAPTWRRDSPSLRYAAEQMGIPADLLDDAFVEASLVQ
;
A
#
# COMPACT_ATOMS: atom_id res chain seq x y z
N MET A 1 22.24 12.77 -22.91
CA MET A 1 21.53 11.48 -22.74
C MET A 1 20.97 11.47 -21.33
N THR A 2 19.66 11.53 -21.17
CA THR A 2 19.02 11.44 -19.85
C THR A 2 19.22 10.01 -19.36
N GLN A 3 19.80 9.85 -18.16
CA GLN A 3 20.05 8.53 -17.59
C GLN A 3 18.72 7.80 -17.39
N GLN A 4 18.65 6.57 -17.89
CA GLN A 4 17.48 5.72 -17.76
C GLN A 4 17.34 5.27 -16.29
N LYS A 5 16.18 5.55 -15.69
CA LYS A 5 15.90 5.15 -14.30
C LYS A 5 15.30 3.75 -14.25
N ARG A 6 15.61 3.01 -13.18
CA ARG A 6 15.06 1.67 -12.95
C ARG A 6 13.53 1.73 -12.81
N ILE A 7 12.87 0.62 -13.13
CA ILE A 7 11.45 0.44 -12.87
C ILE A 7 11.29 -0.41 -11.61
N GLY A 8 10.61 0.15 -10.61
CA GLY A 8 10.33 -0.43 -9.30
C GLY A 8 9.00 -1.18 -9.25
N PRO A 9 8.66 -1.75 -8.08
CA PRO A 9 7.53 -2.66 -7.91
C PRO A 9 6.15 -2.02 -8.12
N THR A 10 6.05 -0.69 -8.01
CA THR A 10 4.76 0.01 -8.14
C THR A 10 4.38 0.42 -9.55
N PHE A 11 5.29 0.30 -10.52
CA PHE A 11 5.08 0.84 -11.87
C PHE A 11 3.87 0.24 -12.59
N GLY A 12 3.59 -1.05 -12.38
CA GLY A 12 2.39 -1.69 -12.93
C GLY A 12 1.09 -1.05 -12.43
N PHE A 13 1.01 -0.72 -11.14
CA PHE A 13 -0.15 -0.04 -10.55
C PHE A 13 -0.28 1.41 -11.04
N GLU A 14 0.84 2.08 -11.30
CA GLU A 14 0.85 3.43 -11.86
C GLU A 14 0.31 3.42 -13.31
N LEU A 15 0.64 2.40 -14.10
CA LEU A 15 0.08 2.19 -15.43
C LEU A 15 -1.41 1.85 -15.39
N GLU A 16 -1.83 1.01 -14.45
CA GLU A 16 -3.25 0.68 -14.23
C GLU A 16 -4.07 1.93 -13.86
N ALA A 17 -3.58 2.73 -12.91
CA ALA A 17 -4.23 3.98 -12.50
C ALA A 17 -4.35 4.98 -13.66
N ALA A 18 -3.41 4.96 -14.61
CA ALA A 18 -3.46 5.77 -15.83
C ALA A 18 -4.34 5.16 -16.95
N GLY A 19 -4.92 3.97 -16.75
CA GLY A 19 -5.70 3.28 -17.77
C GLY A 19 -4.85 2.75 -18.94
N LEU A 20 -3.56 2.52 -18.72
CA LEU A 20 -2.59 2.11 -19.73
C LEU A 20 -2.25 0.61 -19.67
N LEU A 21 -2.74 -0.11 -18.65
CA LEU A 21 -2.54 -1.54 -18.53
C LEU A 21 -3.23 -2.29 -19.69
N GLY A 22 -2.55 -3.28 -20.27
CA GLY A 22 -3.05 -4.07 -21.40
C GLY A 22 -2.79 -3.45 -22.78
N LEU A 23 -2.22 -2.24 -22.85
CA LEU A 23 -1.69 -1.71 -24.09
C LEU A 23 -0.45 -2.51 -24.56
N PRO A 24 -0.19 -2.57 -25.88
CA PRO A 24 0.87 -3.43 -26.42
C PRO A 24 2.25 -2.78 -26.22
N PHE A 25 2.78 -2.82 -25.00
CA PHE A 25 4.16 -2.45 -24.71
C PHE A 25 4.73 -3.33 -23.61
N LEU A 26 6.06 -3.34 -23.52
CA LEU A 26 6.81 -4.14 -22.57
C LEU A 26 7.72 -3.20 -21.78
N TRP A 27 7.97 -3.53 -20.52
CA TRP A 27 8.97 -2.84 -19.72
C TRP A 27 9.91 -3.81 -19.01
N MET A 28 11.12 -3.34 -18.74
CA MET A 28 12.17 -4.08 -18.05
C MET A 28 12.60 -3.32 -16.79
N SER A 29 13.15 -4.04 -15.80
CA SER A 29 13.56 -3.44 -14.52
C SER A 29 14.71 -2.44 -14.63
N ASP A 30 15.45 -2.44 -15.74
CA ASP A 30 16.49 -1.46 -16.07
C ASP A 30 15.93 -0.12 -16.58
N GLY A 31 14.61 -0.02 -16.78
CA GLY A 31 13.93 1.16 -17.31
C GLY A 31 13.65 1.11 -18.80
N THR A 32 13.97 0.02 -19.50
CA THR A 32 13.67 -0.14 -20.93
C THR A 32 12.17 -0.27 -21.14
N ILE A 33 11.61 0.58 -22.01
CA ILE A 33 10.23 0.50 -22.48
C ILE A 33 10.25 0.28 -23.99
N THR A 34 9.62 -0.81 -24.42
CA THR A 34 9.50 -1.17 -25.84
C THR A 34 8.03 -1.13 -26.23
N PHE A 35 7.66 -0.21 -27.11
CA PHE A 35 6.33 -0.17 -27.70
C PHE A 35 6.22 -1.19 -28.82
N VAL A 36 5.22 -2.06 -28.77
CA VAL A 36 4.94 -3.07 -29.78
C VAL A 36 3.57 -2.81 -30.43
N GLY A 37 3.43 -3.11 -31.71
CA GLY A 37 2.16 -2.87 -32.43
C GLY A 37 1.74 -1.39 -32.55
N ASP A 38 0.45 -1.18 -32.81
CA ASP A 38 -0.12 0.11 -33.24
C ASP A 38 -0.62 0.95 -32.05
N LEU A 39 0.32 1.40 -31.22
CA LEU A 39 0.06 2.44 -30.22
C LEU A 39 0.03 3.82 -30.88
N SER A 40 -1.04 4.58 -30.62
CA SER A 40 -1.11 6.00 -30.97
C SER A 40 -0.02 6.81 -30.27
N ALA A 41 0.37 7.96 -30.85
CA ALA A 41 1.33 8.86 -30.23
C ALA A 41 0.92 9.26 -28.81
N ALA A 42 -0.37 9.59 -28.62
CA ALA A 42 -0.92 9.96 -27.31
C ALA A 42 -0.75 8.85 -26.25
N GLN A 43 -0.95 7.58 -26.63
CA GLN A 43 -0.74 6.46 -25.69
C GLN A 43 0.74 6.27 -25.35
N ARG A 44 1.64 6.41 -26.33
CA ARG A 44 3.09 6.35 -26.07
C ARG A 44 3.53 7.47 -25.13
N ASP A 45 3.07 8.68 -25.39
CA ASP A 45 3.36 9.86 -24.56
C ASP A 45 2.83 9.66 -23.14
N ALA A 46 1.64 9.08 -22.97
CA ALA A 46 1.10 8.75 -21.65
C ALA A 46 1.97 7.73 -20.89
N VAL A 47 2.43 6.65 -21.55
CA VAL A 47 3.33 5.67 -20.93
C VAL A 47 4.67 6.32 -20.54
N VAL A 48 5.25 7.15 -21.42
CA VAL A 48 6.47 7.90 -21.13
C VAL A 48 6.26 8.87 -19.96
N ALA A 49 5.10 9.50 -19.85
CA ALA A 49 4.77 10.38 -18.74
C ALA A 49 4.69 9.62 -17.40
N VAL A 50 4.02 8.46 -17.37
CA VAL A 50 3.97 7.60 -16.18
C VAL A 50 5.38 7.16 -15.80
N TYR A 51 6.17 6.71 -16.78
CA TYR A 51 7.58 6.39 -16.57
C TYR A 51 8.33 7.59 -16.02
N ALA A 52 8.22 8.79 -16.60
CA ALA A 52 8.91 9.99 -16.11
C ALA A 52 8.53 10.35 -14.66
N SER A 53 7.28 10.14 -14.24
CA SER A 53 6.82 10.36 -12.86
C SER A 53 7.16 9.24 -11.88
N HIS A 54 7.48 8.04 -12.37
CA HIS A 54 7.70 6.86 -11.53
C HIS A 54 8.82 7.06 -10.50
N ASP A 55 8.56 6.70 -9.24
CA ASP A 55 9.60 6.62 -8.22
C ASP A 55 10.04 5.15 -8.03
N PRO A 56 11.27 4.78 -8.43
CA PRO A 56 11.74 3.40 -8.33
C PRO A 56 11.87 2.90 -6.89
N ALA A 57 11.97 3.82 -5.92
CA ALA A 57 12.07 3.50 -4.49
C ALA A 57 10.69 3.36 -3.82
N LYS A 58 9.60 3.67 -4.53
CA LYS A 58 8.25 3.58 -3.97
C LYS A 58 7.90 2.13 -3.65
N VAL A 59 7.55 1.90 -2.39
CA VAL A 59 7.11 0.59 -1.90
C VAL A 59 5.61 0.44 -2.10
N PHE A 60 5.17 -0.75 -2.50
CA PHE A 60 3.76 -1.09 -2.49
C PHE A 60 3.31 -1.36 -1.05
N VAL A 61 2.39 -0.54 -0.54
CA VAL A 61 1.75 -0.74 0.76
C VAL A 61 0.42 -1.46 0.54
N PRO A 62 0.23 -2.69 1.06
CA PRO A 62 -1.03 -3.40 1.00
C PRO A 62 -2.18 -2.56 1.57
N GLN A 63 -3.32 -2.53 0.88
CA GLN A 63 -4.50 -1.80 1.36
C GLN A 63 -5.29 -2.56 2.43
N GLU A 64 -5.07 -3.88 2.53
CA GLU A 64 -5.66 -4.73 3.54
C GLU A 64 -4.69 -5.84 3.95
N VAL A 65 -4.82 -6.27 5.20
CA VAL A 65 -4.19 -7.47 5.75
C VAL A 65 -5.23 -8.25 6.55
N THR A 66 -5.04 -9.55 6.74
CA THR A 66 -5.91 -10.29 7.67
C THR A 66 -5.69 -9.79 9.10
N ARG A 67 -6.70 -9.93 9.96
CA ARG A 67 -6.54 -9.58 11.38
C ARG A 67 -5.38 -10.33 12.04
N TYR A 68 -5.22 -11.61 11.73
CA TYR A 68 -4.10 -12.41 12.24
C TYR A 68 -2.74 -11.81 11.88
N GLN A 69 -2.53 -11.49 10.60
CA GLN A 69 -1.29 -10.88 10.12
C GLN A 69 -1.00 -9.55 10.83
N GLY A 70 -2.02 -8.70 10.95
CA GLY A 70 -1.92 -7.41 11.65
C GLY A 70 -1.59 -7.59 13.14
N GLU A 71 -2.29 -8.48 13.84
CA GLU A 71 -2.05 -8.77 15.27
C GLU A 71 -0.63 -9.27 15.52
N VAL A 72 -0.13 -10.19 14.69
CA VAL A 72 1.25 -10.70 14.80
C VAL A 72 2.26 -9.56 14.75
N VAL A 73 2.12 -8.62 13.81
CA VAL A 73 3.03 -7.47 13.69
C VAL A 73 2.87 -6.50 14.85
N MET A 74 1.65 -6.18 15.27
CA MET A 74 1.43 -5.32 16.43
C MET A 74 2.07 -5.92 17.69
N ARG A 75 1.99 -7.24 17.89
CA ARG A 75 2.67 -7.92 19.01
C ARG A 75 4.19 -7.84 18.89
N ARG A 76 4.76 -8.07 17.71
CA ARG A 76 6.22 -7.94 17.47
C ARG A 76 6.73 -6.53 17.74
N ARG A 77 5.93 -5.52 17.43
CA ARG A 77 6.25 -4.10 17.66
C ARG A 77 5.92 -3.61 19.07
N GLY A 78 5.31 -4.46 19.90
CA GLY A 78 4.89 -4.10 21.27
C GLY A 78 3.67 -3.16 21.33
N TRP A 79 2.92 -3.02 20.24
CA TRP A 79 1.77 -2.11 20.14
C TRP A 79 0.44 -2.76 20.53
N TRP A 80 0.38 -4.09 20.54
CA TRP A 80 -0.89 -4.81 20.71
C TRP A 80 -1.58 -4.48 22.03
N ASP A 81 -0.88 -4.58 23.15
CA ASP A 81 -1.48 -4.43 24.47
C ASP A 81 -2.02 -3.01 24.69
N ASP A 82 -1.28 -2.00 24.23
CA ASP A 82 -1.71 -0.60 24.29
C ASP A 82 -2.94 -0.34 23.40
N ALA A 83 -2.95 -0.86 22.17
CA ALA A 83 -4.10 -0.72 21.27
C ALA A 83 -5.33 -1.42 21.84
N ASP A 84 -5.20 -2.65 22.33
CA ASP A 84 -6.32 -3.41 22.88
C ASP A 84 -6.90 -2.74 24.14
N ALA A 85 -6.03 -2.17 25.00
CA ALA A 85 -6.44 -1.38 26.14
C ALA A 85 -7.24 -0.12 25.74
N LEU A 86 -6.83 0.58 24.66
CA LEU A 86 -7.58 1.73 24.14
C LEU A 86 -9.01 1.34 23.73
N PHE A 87 -9.18 0.21 23.04
CA PHE A 87 -10.50 -0.25 22.60
C PHE A 87 -11.34 -0.82 23.75
N ALA A 88 -10.72 -1.38 24.78
CA ALA A 88 -11.43 -1.84 25.98
C ALA A 88 -12.18 -0.71 26.70
N LEU A 89 -11.64 0.52 26.64
CA LEU A 89 -12.23 1.72 27.25
C LEU A 89 -13.39 2.34 26.44
N LEU A 90 -13.54 1.97 25.17
CA LEU A 90 -14.65 2.48 24.37
C LEU A 90 -15.99 1.81 24.75
N PRO A 91 -17.12 2.50 24.59
CA PRO A 91 -18.45 1.90 24.71
C PRO A 91 -18.61 0.65 23.82
N ASP A 92 -19.43 -0.32 24.25
CA ASP A 92 -19.64 -1.57 23.51
C ASP A 92 -20.37 -1.37 22.17
N ASP A 93 -21.11 -0.26 22.03
CA ASP A 93 -21.79 0.17 20.82
C ASP A 93 -20.92 1.08 19.93
N ASP A 94 -19.68 1.38 20.32
CA ASP A 94 -18.75 2.14 19.49
C ASP A 94 -18.31 1.31 18.28
N GLU A 95 -18.61 1.80 17.07
CA GLU A 95 -18.28 1.12 15.82
C GLU A 95 -16.79 0.79 15.69
N ARG A 96 -15.90 1.61 16.25
CA ARG A 96 -14.45 1.38 16.18
C ARG A 96 -14.05 0.18 17.04
N LYS A 97 -14.65 0.03 18.22
CA LYS A 97 -14.47 -1.14 19.09
C LYS A 97 -15.02 -2.39 18.43
N ILE A 98 -16.22 -2.31 17.86
CA ILE A 98 -16.82 -3.42 17.12
C ILE A 98 -15.92 -3.87 15.97
N ALA A 99 -15.40 -2.94 15.16
CA ALA A 99 -14.50 -3.25 14.06
C ALA A 99 -13.15 -3.82 14.54
N TRP A 100 -12.53 -3.25 15.60
CA TRP A 100 -11.32 -3.80 16.22
C TRP A 100 -11.52 -5.26 16.63
N LEU A 101 -12.65 -5.56 17.27
CA LEU A 101 -12.95 -6.87 17.83
C LEU A 101 -13.48 -7.89 16.84
N ARG A 102 -14.01 -7.48 15.67
CA ARG A 102 -14.75 -8.39 14.79
C ARG A 102 -14.34 -8.38 13.33
N ALA A 103 -13.60 -7.37 12.87
CA ALA A 103 -13.21 -7.31 11.47
C ALA A 103 -12.28 -8.49 11.13
N PRO A 104 -12.60 -9.30 10.10
CA PRO A 104 -11.74 -10.41 9.68
C PRO A 104 -10.48 -9.90 8.98
N THR A 105 -10.58 -8.73 8.35
CA THR A 105 -9.51 -8.02 7.67
C THR A 105 -9.41 -6.60 8.20
N TRP A 106 -8.20 -6.08 8.16
CA TRP A 106 -7.83 -4.76 8.56
C TRP A 106 -7.45 -3.97 7.33
N ARG A 107 -8.26 -2.96 7.02
CA ARG A 107 -7.98 -2.04 5.92
C ARG A 107 -7.09 -0.91 6.40
N ARG A 108 -6.16 -0.47 5.56
CA ARG A 108 -5.26 0.66 5.81
C ARG A 108 -6.00 1.96 6.09
N ASP A 109 -7.19 2.12 5.52
CA ASP A 109 -8.07 3.26 5.74
C ASP A 109 -9.08 3.09 6.89
N SER A 110 -8.98 2.01 7.67
CA SER A 110 -9.89 1.69 8.78
C SER A 110 -9.94 2.81 9.83
N PRO A 111 -11.14 3.31 10.20
CA PRO A 111 -11.30 4.26 11.29
C PRO A 111 -10.73 3.76 12.63
N SER A 112 -10.85 2.46 12.93
CA SER A 112 -10.29 1.88 14.17
C SER A 112 -8.76 1.97 14.18
N LEU A 113 -8.09 1.55 13.10
CA LEU A 113 -6.63 1.55 13.07
C LEU A 113 -6.05 2.96 13.05
N ARG A 114 -6.71 3.90 12.35
CA ARG A 114 -6.34 5.32 12.39
C ARG A 114 -6.50 5.89 13.79
N TYR A 115 -7.60 5.59 14.46
CA TYR A 115 -7.83 6.00 15.84
C TYR A 115 -6.73 5.46 16.77
N ALA A 116 -6.42 4.16 16.71
CA ALA A 116 -5.36 3.58 17.54
C ALA A 116 -4.00 4.23 17.25
N ALA A 117 -3.62 4.38 15.97
CA ALA A 117 -2.37 5.01 15.58
C ALA A 117 -2.27 6.45 16.09
N GLU A 118 -3.34 7.24 15.98
CA GLU A 118 -3.40 8.61 16.49
C GLU A 118 -3.23 8.66 18.02
N GLN A 119 -3.98 7.84 18.77
CA GLN A 119 -3.90 7.82 20.24
C GLN A 119 -2.53 7.36 20.74
N MET A 120 -1.86 6.50 20.00
CA MET A 120 -0.54 5.96 20.34
C MET A 120 0.62 6.81 19.78
N GLY A 121 0.34 7.85 19.00
CA GLY A 121 1.35 8.67 18.35
C GLY A 121 2.17 7.93 17.27
N ILE A 122 1.59 6.90 16.64
CA ILE A 122 2.20 6.15 15.55
C ILE A 122 2.05 6.97 14.25
N PRO A 123 3.15 7.41 13.62
CA PRO A 123 3.07 8.18 12.38
C PRO A 123 2.67 7.30 11.19
N ALA A 124 2.16 7.93 10.13
CA ALA A 124 1.56 7.22 8.99
C ALA A 124 2.55 6.33 8.23
N ASP A 125 3.82 6.73 8.11
CA ASP A 125 4.89 5.93 7.52
C ASP A 125 5.18 4.66 8.32
N LEU A 126 5.19 4.76 9.65
CA LEU A 126 5.41 3.61 10.52
C LEU A 126 4.22 2.64 10.52
N LEU A 127 2.99 3.16 10.34
CA LEU A 127 1.80 2.35 10.10
C LEU A 127 1.88 1.64 8.75
N ASP A 128 2.34 2.32 7.69
CA ASP A 128 2.55 1.73 6.37
C ASP A 128 3.58 0.59 6.42
N ASP A 129 4.69 0.79 7.13
CA ASP A 129 5.69 -0.25 7.37
C ASP A 129 5.08 -1.48 8.06
N ALA A 130 4.16 -1.28 8.99
CA ALA A 130 3.47 -2.39 9.65
C ALA A 130 2.53 -3.16 8.69
N PHE A 131 1.88 -2.47 7.76
CA PHE A 131 1.07 -3.12 6.71
C PHE A 131 1.94 -3.93 5.74
N VAL A 132 3.09 -3.38 5.33
CA VAL A 132 4.07 -4.10 4.51
C VAL A 132 4.55 -5.35 5.26
N GLU A 133 4.97 -5.21 6.51
CA GLU A 133 5.44 -6.34 7.33
C GLU A 133 4.34 -7.40 7.53
N ALA A 134 3.10 -6.98 7.79
CA ALA A 134 1.98 -7.89 8.04
C ALA A 134 1.66 -8.73 6.80
N SER A 135 1.78 -8.17 5.59
CA SER A 135 1.56 -8.94 4.36
C SER A 135 2.56 -10.08 4.13
N LEU A 136 3.69 -10.07 4.83
CA LEU A 136 4.70 -11.13 4.75
C LEU A 136 4.45 -12.28 5.73
N VAL A 137 3.51 -12.12 6.67
CA VAL A 137 3.13 -13.17 7.63
C VAL A 137 2.30 -14.24 6.91
N GLN A 138 2.77 -15.49 6.99
CA GLN A 138 2.16 -16.69 6.40
C GLN A 138 1.26 -17.43 7.41
#